data_AF-X0ZBG4-F1
#
_entry.id   AF-X0ZBG4-F1
#
_cell.length_a   1.000
_cell.length_b   1.000
_cell.length_c   1.000
_cell.angle_alpha   90.00
_cell.angle_beta   90.00
_cell.angle_gamma   90.00
#
_symmetry.space_group_name_H-M   'P 1'
#
loop_
_entity.id
_entity.type
_entity.pdbx_description
1 polymer ?
#
loop_
_entity_poly.entity_id
_entity_poly.type
_entity_poly.pdbx_seq_one_letter_code
_entity_poly.pdbx_strand_id
1 'polypeptide(L)' 'MKTSDESVFATWMFIFVLTSIFALTSYLAYTVIGDAGQPTWRYGVVRDVPGESPHAIYPQLPYPQHVKGAKGE' A
#
# COMPACT_ATOMS: atom_id res chain seq x y z
N MET A 1 0.28 -49.44 14.43
CA MET A 1 -1.02 -48.74 14.30
C MET A 1 -0.91 -47.50 15.17
N LYS A 2 -0.60 -46.33 14.59
CA LYS A 2 -0.54 -45.09 15.38
C LYS A 2 -1.96 -44.79 15.87
N THR A 3 -2.12 -44.65 17.17
CA THR A 3 -3.39 -44.37 17.84
C THR A 3 -3.99 -43.08 17.30
N SER A 4 -5.29 -43.08 16.99
CA SER A 4 -6.04 -41.95 16.43
C SER A 4 -5.82 -40.64 17.18
N ASP A 5 -5.60 -40.73 18.49
CA ASP A 5 -5.42 -39.58 19.38
C ASP A 5 -4.15 -38.79 19.06
N GLU A 6 -3.07 -39.45 18.63
CA GLU A 6 -1.83 -38.79 18.21
C GLU A 6 -2.07 -37.95 16.93
N SER A 7 -2.90 -38.46 16.02
CA SER A 7 -3.28 -37.77 14.78
C SER A 7 -4.18 -36.57 15.05
N VAL A 8 -5.12 -36.67 16.00
CA VAL A 8 -6.02 -35.58 16.37
C VAL A 8 -5.23 -34.46 17.05
N PHE A 9 -4.36 -34.79 17.99
CA PHE A 9 -3.50 -33.83 18.67
C PHE A 9 -2.59 -33.09 17.69
N ALA A 10 -1.93 -33.82 16.79
CA ALA A 10 -1.08 -33.21 15.75
C ALA A 10 -1.87 -32.26 14.85
N THR A 11 -3.10 -32.63 14.48
CA THR A 11 -3.97 -31.78 13.65
C THR A 11 -4.30 -30.47 14.35
N TRP A 12 -4.68 -30.50 15.63
CA TRP A 12 -4.95 -29.29 16.40
C TRP A 12 -3.71 -28.42 16.59
N MET A 13 -2.54 -29.03 16.79
CA MET A 13 -1.27 -28.30 16.81
C MET A 13 -1.01 -27.57 15.48
N PHE A 14 -1.25 -28.23 14.35
CA PHE A 14 -1.12 -27.59 13.03
C PHE A 14 -2.10 -26.43 12.85
N ILE A 15 -3.37 -26.60 13.24
CA ILE A 15 -4.37 -25.53 13.19
C ILE A 15 -3.89 -24.34 14.03
N PHE A 16 -3.45 -24.60 15.27
CA PHE A 16 -3.01 -23.55 16.18
C PHE A 16 -1.81 -22.77 15.63
N VAL A 17 -0.83 -23.46 15.04
CA VAL A 17 0.33 -22.83 14.40
C VAL A 17 -0.10 -21.97 13.21
N LEU A 18 -0.95 -22.49 12.32
CA LEU A 18 -1.43 -21.74 11.16
C LEU A 18 -2.23 -20.50 11.58
N THR A 19 -3.14 -20.64 12.53
CA THR A 19 -3.92 -19.52 13.06
C THR A 19 -3.02 -18.48 13.75
N SER A 20 -2.01 -18.91 14.50
CA SER A 20 -1.06 -18.01 15.16
C SER A 20 -0.23 -17.22 14.15
N ILE A 21 0.25 -17.86 13.08
CA ILE A 21 0.99 -17.18 12.00
C ILE A 21 0.09 -16.14 11.32
N PHE A 22 -1.14 -16.50 11.00
CA PHE A 22 -2.09 -15.57 10.38
C PHE A 22 -2.41 -14.38 11.30
N ALA A 23 -2.67 -14.63 12.58
CA ALA A 23 -2.95 -13.58 13.56
C ALA A 23 -1.73 -12.66 13.76
N LEU A 24 -0.53 -13.22 13.89
CA LEU A 24 0.70 -12.45 14.09
C LEU A 24 1.01 -11.58 12.87
N THR A 25 0.94 -12.14 11.66
CA THR A 25 1.19 -11.38 10.43
C THR A 25 0.17 -10.26 10.23
N SER A 26 -1.11 -10.53 10.52
CA SER A 26 -2.18 -9.52 10.47
C SER A 26 -1.95 -8.40 11.49
N TYR A 27 -1.57 -8.75 12.72
CA TYR A 27 -1.24 -7.79 13.77
C TYR A 27 -0.03 -6.93 13.39
N LEU A 28 1.03 -7.54 12.86
CA LEU A 28 2.22 -6.82 12.40
C LEU A 28 1.87 -5.89 11.23
N ALA A 29 1.06 -6.32 10.26
CA ALA A 29 0.63 -5.47 9.16
C ALA A 29 -0.18 -4.25 9.67
N TYR A 30 -1.10 -4.46 10.62
CA TYR A 30 -1.87 -3.38 11.22
C TYR A 30 -0.98 -2.40 11.99
N THR A 31 -0.07 -2.90 12.83
CA THR A 31 0.80 -2.04 13.67
C THR A 31 1.88 -1.31 12.87
N VAL A 32 2.46 -1.95 11.85
CA VAL A 32 3.55 -1.37 11.05
C VAL A 32 3.03 -0.42 9.97
N ILE A 33 1.91 -0.76 9.31
CA ILE A 33 1.40 -0.02 8.15
C ILE A 33 0.11 0.71 8.48
N GLY A 34 -0.82 0.03 9.16
CA GLY A 34 -2.17 0.52 9.43
C GLY A 34 -2.23 1.75 10.35
N ASP A 35 -1.28 1.88 11.28
CA ASP A 35 -1.23 2.98 12.25
C ASP A 35 -0.28 4.13 11.83
N ALA A 36 0.08 4.21 10.54
CA ALA A 36 0.92 5.31 10.04
C ALA A 36 0.24 6.69 10.07
N GLY A 37 -1.04 6.75 10.49
CA GLY A 37 -1.83 7.98 10.58
C GLY A 37 -2.15 8.59 9.22
N GLN A 38 -2.69 9.81 9.25
CA GLN A 38 -2.96 10.57 8.04
C GLN A 38 -1.62 10.99 7.41
N PRO A 39 -1.35 10.68 6.14
CA PRO A 39 -0.11 11.10 5.49
C PRO A 39 -0.04 12.64 5.48
N THR A 40 1.18 13.19 5.40
CA THR A 40 1.45 14.65 5.38
C THR A 40 0.99 15.35 4.10
N TRP A 41 0.04 14.75 3.37
CA TRP A 41 -0.55 15.32 2.19
C TRP A 41 -1.21 16.65 2.55
N ARG A 42 -0.96 17.67 1.73
CA ARG A 42 -1.66 18.94 1.87
C ARG A 42 -3.03 18.80 1.22
N TYR A 43 -4.05 18.53 2.02
CA TYR A 43 -5.45 18.48 1.60
C TYR A 43 -6.09 19.87 1.36
N GLY A 44 -5.28 20.93 1.36
CA GLY A 44 -5.74 22.28 1.07
C GLY A 44 -6.17 22.42 -0.38
N VAL A 45 -6.94 23.48 -0.67
CA VAL A 45 -7.36 23.81 -2.03
C VAL A 45 -6.12 24.02 -2.90
N VAL A 46 -5.90 23.10 -3.84
CA VAL A 46 -4.95 23.30 -4.93
C VAL A 46 -5.60 24.32 -5.86
N ARG A 47 -4.88 25.38 -6.21
CA ARG A 47 -5.38 26.33 -7.20
C ARG A 47 -5.42 25.63 -8.55
N ASP A 48 -6.55 25.71 -9.25
CA ASP A 48 -6.71 25.18 -10.61
C ASP A 48 -5.97 26.07 -11.65
N VAL A 49 -4.68 26.30 -11.44
CA VAL A 49 -3.83 27.04 -12.36
C VAL A 49 -3.16 26.02 -13.30
N PRO A 50 -3.39 26.10 -14.62
CA PRO A 50 -2.79 25.17 -15.57
C PRO A 50 -1.26 25.20 -15.48
N GLY A 51 -0.65 24.04 -15.23
CA GLY A 51 0.81 23.88 -15.18
C GLY A 51 1.48 24.33 -13.87
N GLU A 52 0.72 24.82 -12.88
CA GLU A 52 1.25 25.14 -11.56
C GLU A 52 0.75 24.12 -10.53
N SER A 53 1.69 23.44 -9.86
CA SER A 53 1.39 22.70 -8.65
C SER A 53 2.46 23.02 -7.61
N PRO A 54 2.10 23.23 -6.32
CA PRO A 54 3.07 23.34 -5.24
C PRO A 54 4.00 22.13 -5.12
N HIS A 55 3.65 21.02 -5.76
CA HIS A 55 4.38 19.75 -5.77
C HIS A 55 4.91 19.38 -7.14
N ALA A 56 4.79 20.25 -8.15
CA ALA A 56 5.36 20.03 -9.48
C ALA A 56 6.88 20.21 -9.42
N ILE A 57 7.61 19.09 -9.36
CA ILE A 57 9.03 19.04 -9.71
C ILE A 57 9.11 18.41 -11.10
N TYR A 58 8.82 19.21 -12.12
CA TYR A 58 9.00 18.79 -13.51
C TYR A 58 10.10 19.65 -14.14
N PRO A 59 11.09 19.05 -14.82
CA PRO A 59 11.94 19.83 -15.70
C PRO A 59 11.04 20.53 -16.73
N GLN A 60 11.37 21.79 -17.05
CA GLN A 60 10.64 22.49 -18.10
C GLN A 60 10.75 21.69 -19.40
N LEU A 61 9.63 21.12 -19.83
CA LEU A 61 9.55 20.45 -21.12
C LEU A 61 9.80 21.52 -22.19
N PRO A 62 10.63 21.24 -23.22
CA PRO A 62 10.87 22.20 -24.30
C PRO A 62 9.58 22.56 -25.06
N TYR A 63 8.53 21.74 -24.90
CA TYR A 63 7.29 21.75 -25.66
C TYR A 63 6.06 21.50 -24.76
N PRO A 64 4.97 22.30 -24.89
CA PRO A 64 3.76 22.15 -24.08
C PRO A 64 2.96 20.90 -24.45
N GLN A 65 2.59 20.10 -23.44
CA GLN A 65 2.11 18.72 -23.62
C GLN A 65 0.62 18.58 -24.05
N HIS A 66 0.08 19.53 -24.80
CA HIS A 66 -1.33 19.52 -25.26
C HIS A 66 -1.55 20.17 -26.63
N VAL A 67 -0.48 20.52 -27.35
CA VAL A 67 -0.57 21.29 -28.60
C VAL A 67 -0.21 20.42 -29.80
N LYS A 68 -1.20 19.99 -30.59
CA LYS A 68 -1.00 19.28 -31.87
C LYS A 68 -0.01 20.05 -32.78
N GLY A 69 1.24 19.59 -32.91
CA GLY A 69 2.36 20.24 -33.63
C GLY A 69 3.71 19.71 -33.10
N ALA A 70 4.89 19.77 -33.75
CA ALA A 70 6.14 19.07 -33.32
C ALA A 70 6.64 19.35 -31.87
N LYS A 71 5.86 20.16 -31.16
CA LYS A 71 5.81 20.49 -29.75
C LYS A 71 4.51 19.92 -29.06
N GLY A 72 4.01 18.75 -29.49
CA GLY A 72 2.74 18.10 -29.11
C GLY A 72 1.80 17.50 -30.23
N GLU A 73 2.28 17.00 -31.39
CA GLU A 73 1.50 16.40 -32.53
C GLU A 73 0.67 15.18 -32.13
#